data_AF-A0A955BV55-F1
#
_entry.id   AF-A0A955BV55-F1
#
_cell.length_a   1.000
_cell.length_b   1.000
_cell.length_c   1.000
_cell.angle_alpha   90.00
_cell.angle_beta   90.00
_cell.angle_gamma   90.00
#
_symmetry.space_group_name_H-M   'P 1'
#
loop_
_entity.id
_entity.type
_entity.pdbx_description
1 polymer ?
#
loop_
_entity_poly.entity_id
_entity_poly.type
_entity_poly.pdbx_seq_one_letter_code
_entity_poly.pdbx_strand_id
1 'polypeptide(L)'
;MTRPASPAEFAAWDVAHVWHGFTQMAEYEPLVIERAEGCWLTTVDGRRLFDGVSSLWCNLHGHRHPAIDAAVREQLDRVAHVTTLGMVAAPAVELSRRLAELAPGDLNHAFYASDGAAAVEAALKMAFQYWRQCKATTGVAGDDQREPPGNSQSSAAPLGAALRSVPSHPEYKTKYLAYGGAYHGDTLGSTAVGGVAAFHAMFAPLLCDVVRLEAPDRRVPAGAAPAESTAYHLGKLEEVLAARHAEIAALVIEPLVQGAAGMVMQPPGYLRGVRELTERYGVLMIADEIVTGFGRTGA
;
A
#
# COMPACT_ATOMS: atom_id res chain seq x y z
N MET A 1 -14.81 -9.47 -43.57
CA MET A 1 -14.90 -8.62 -42.38
C MET A 1 -16.14 -9.03 -41.61
N THR A 2 -15.99 -9.43 -40.34
CA THR A 2 -17.12 -9.78 -39.47
C THR A 2 -17.90 -8.52 -39.10
N ARG A 3 -19.24 -8.61 -39.06
CA ARG A 3 -20.09 -7.51 -38.57
C ARG A 3 -19.69 -7.19 -37.11
N PRO A 4 -19.60 -5.91 -36.72
CA PRO A 4 -19.41 -5.56 -35.31
C PRO A 4 -20.54 -6.14 -34.45
N ALA A 5 -20.19 -6.63 -33.26
CA ALA A 5 -21.15 -7.16 -32.31
C ALA A 5 -22.14 -6.05 -31.89
N SER A 6 -23.39 -6.43 -31.72
CA SER A 6 -24.46 -5.57 -31.23
C SER A 6 -24.37 -5.41 -29.70
N PRO A 7 -25.00 -4.37 -29.13
CA PRO A 7 -25.11 -4.20 -27.69
C PRO A 7 -25.66 -5.43 -26.95
N ALA A 8 -26.65 -6.11 -27.56
CA ALA A 8 -27.24 -7.32 -26.99
C ALA A 8 -26.28 -8.51 -27.01
N GLU A 9 -25.45 -8.64 -28.06
CA GLU A 9 -24.41 -9.66 -28.12
C GLU A 9 -23.35 -9.44 -27.03
N PHE A 10 -22.92 -8.19 -26.82
CA PHE A 10 -21.98 -7.87 -25.74
C PHE A 10 -22.55 -8.17 -24.35
N ALA A 11 -23.80 -7.78 -24.08
CA ALA A 11 -24.45 -8.07 -22.80
C ALA A 11 -24.58 -9.58 -22.54
N ALA A 12 -24.93 -10.36 -23.56
CA ALA A 12 -25.02 -11.82 -23.43
C ALA A 12 -23.65 -12.46 -23.17
N TRP A 13 -22.60 -12.02 -23.87
CA TRP A 13 -21.25 -12.53 -23.66
C TRP A 13 -20.67 -12.15 -22.29
N ASP A 14 -20.99 -10.95 -21.81
CA ASP A 14 -20.58 -10.49 -20.48
C ASP A 14 -21.07 -11.45 -19.38
N VAL A 15 -22.39 -11.71 -19.34
CA VAL A 15 -22.99 -12.68 -18.40
C VAL A 15 -22.42 -14.09 -18.57
N ALA A 16 -22.19 -14.52 -19.81
CA ALA A 16 -21.79 -15.89 -20.09
C ALA A 16 -20.30 -16.17 -19.81
N HIS A 17 -19.44 -15.14 -19.86
CA HIS A 17 -18.00 -15.35 -19.96
C HIS A 17 -17.15 -14.51 -19.00
N VAL A 18 -17.72 -13.50 -18.33
CA VAL A 18 -16.98 -12.63 -17.41
C VAL A 18 -17.38 -12.93 -15.96
N TRP A 19 -16.42 -13.35 -15.14
CA TRP A 19 -16.60 -13.40 -13.69
C TRP A 19 -16.15 -12.07 -13.10
N HIS A 20 -17.12 -11.22 -12.74
CA HIS A 20 -16.84 -9.89 -12.22
C HIS A 20 -16.36 -9.92 -10.78
N GLY A 21 -15.34 -9.10 -10.47
CA GLY A 21 -14.92 -8.84 -9.10
C GLY A 21 -16.01 -8.11 -8.31
N PHE A 22 -16.14 -8.41 -7.00
CA PHE A 22 -17.11 -7.78 -6.09
C PHE A 22 -18.55 -7.71 -6.59
N THR A 23 -19.00 -8.70 -7.36
CA THR A 23 -20.31 -8.69 -8.01
C THR A 23 -21.12 -9.91 -7.62
N GLN A 24 -22.38 -9.71 -7.21
CA GLN A 24 -23.34 -10.80 -7.05
C GLN A 24 -23.75 -11.31 -8.43
N MET A 25 -23.04 -12.32 -8.93
CA MET A 25 -23.20 -12.80 -10.31
C MET A 25 -24.61 -13.30 -10.63
N ALA A 26 -25.37 -13.80 -9.65
CA ALA A 26 -26.74 -14.26 -9.86
C ALA A 26 -27.75 -13.12 -10.12
N GLU A 27 -27.42 -11.90 -9.71
CA GLU A 27 -28.30 -10.72 -9.79
C GLU A 27 -27.72 -9.64 -10.72
N TYR A 28 -26.60 -9.93 -11.38
CA TYR A 28 -25.86 -8.95 -12.18
C TYR A 28 -26.63 -8.55 -13.45
N GLU A 29 -26.81 -7.24 -13.63
CA GLU A 29 -27.31 -6.65 -14.86
C GLU A 29 -26.16 -6.06 -15.69
N PRO A 30 -25.94 -6.48 -16.95
CA PRO A 30 -24.83 -6.00 -17.76
C PRO A 30 -24.83 -4.50 -18.00
N LEU A 31 -23.68 -3.89 -17.74
CA LEU A 31 -23.40 -2.49 -18.04
C LEU A 31 -22.10 -2.37 -18.84
N VAL A 32 -22.21 -2.55 -20.16
CA VAL A 32 -21.03 -2.62 -21.03
C VAL A 32 -20.65 -1.22 -21.52
N ILE A 33 -19.46 -0.76 -21.14
CA ILE A 33 -18.87 0.52 -21.54
C ILE A 33 -18.12 0.36 -22.87
N GLU A 34 -18.39 1.23 -23.85
CA GLU A 34 -17.71 1.25 -25.15
C GLU A 34 -16.55 2.24 -25.18
N ARG A 35 -16.76 3.44 -24.65
CA ARG A 35 -15.77 4.53 -24.67
C ARG A 35 -15.98 5.46 -23.49
N ALA A 36 -14.98 6.28 -23.19
CA ALA A 36 -15.05 7.28 -22.14
C ALA A 36 -14.20 8.51 -22.48
N GLU A 37 -14.55 9.67 -21.96
CA GLU A 37 -13.83 10.92 -22.11
C GLU A 37 -14.07 11.83 -20.90
N GLY A 38 -13.00 12.39 -20.32
CA GLY A 38 -13.11 13.20 -19.11
C GLY A 38 -13.76 12.41 -17.98
N CYS A 39 -14.85 12.92 -17.40
CA CYS A 39 -15.62 12.23 -16.36
C CYS A 39 -16.85 11.46 -16.89
N TRP A 40 -16.91 11.16 -18.19
CA TRP A 40 -18.08 10.54 -18.82
C TRP A 40 -17.75 9.18 -19.42
N LEU A 41 -18.59 8.19 -19.12
CA LEU A 41 -18.62 6.88 -19.77
C LEU A 41 -19.74 6.87 -20.82
N THR A 42 -19.53 6.17 -21.93
CA THR A 42 -20.55 5.89 -22.94
C THR A 42 -20.67 4.37 -23.09
N THR A 43 -21.87 3.84 -22.90
CA THR A 43 -22.18 2.42 -23.05
C THR A 43 -22.31 2.04 -24.53
N VAL A 44 -22.24 0.74 -24.83
CA VAL A 44 -22.44 0.20 -26.19
C VAL A 44 -23.82 0.51 -26.77
N ASP A 45 -24.83 0.76 -25.94
CA ASP A 45 -26.18 1.20 -26.35
C ASP A 45 -26.33 2.73 -26.45
N GLY A 46 -25.23 3.48 -26.27
CA GLY A 46 -25.16 4.94 -26.45
C GLY A 46 -25.56 5.78 -25.24
N ARG A 47 -25.91 5.19 -24.09
CA ARG A 47 -26.16 5.95 -22.85
C ARG A 47 -24.86 6.60 -22.36
N ARG A 48 -24.99 7.84 -21.88
CA ARG A 48 -23.89 8.57 -21.24
C ARG A 48 -24.07 8.56 -19.74
N LEU A 49 -23.03 8.16 -19.02
CA LEU A 49 -23.01 8.03 -17.57
C LEU A 49 -21.91 8.91 -17.00
N PHE A 50 -22.21 9.61 -15.91
CA PHE A 50 -21.20 10.36 -15.16
C PHE A 50 -20.43 9.39 -14.26
N ASP A 51 -19.10 9.40 -14.36
CA ASP A 51 -18.21 8.62 -13.50
C ASP A 51 -18.03 9.33 -12.15
N GLY A 52 -19.03 9.17 -11.27
CA GLY A 52 -19.05 9.80 -9.94
C GLY A 52 -18.08 9.19 -8.93
N VAL A 53 -17.40 8.09 -9.28
CA VAL A 53 -16.48 7.39 -8.39
C VAL A 53 -15.08 7.27 -8.97
N SER A 54 -14.79 7.95 -10.08
CA SER A 54 -13.49 7.92 -10.75
C SER A 54 -13.02 6.50 -11.08
N SER A 55 -13.93 5.64 -11.55
CA SER A 55 -13.66 4.24 -11.89
C SER A 55 -12.91 3.52 -10.76
N LEU A 56 -13.54 3.52 -9.58
CA LEU A 56 -12.98 2.97 -8.33
C LEU A 56 -11.76 3.76 -7.82
N TRP A 57 -11.89 5.08 -7.74
CA TRP A 57 -10.92 6.01 -7.12
C TRP A 57 -9.55 6.10 -7.81
N CYS A 58 -9.39 5.52 -9.01
CA CYS A 58 -8.13 5.51 -9.75
C CYS A 58 -8.02 6.62 -10.80
N ASN A 59 -9.16 7.05 -11.38
CA ASN A 59 -9.14 8.04 -12.45
C ASN A 59 -8.95 9.47 -11.91
N LEU A 60 -7.75 10.04 -12.06
CA LEU A 60 -7.44 11.39 -11.57
C LEU A 60 -7.62 12.48 -12.64
N HIS A 61 -7.24 12.19 -13.88
CA HIS A 61 -7.17 13.20 -14.95
C HIS A 61 -8.31 13.09 -15.98
N GLY A 62 -9.26 12.19 -15.72
CA GLY A 62 -10.32 11.86 -16.66
C GLY A 62 -9.89 10.79 -17.67
N HIS A 63 -10.89 10.13 -18.24
CA HIS A 63 -10.75 9.13 -19.29
C HIS A 63 -10.18 9.76 -20.57
N ARG A 64 -9.31 9.01 -21.27
CA ARG A 64 -8.68 9.41 -22.56
C ARG A 64 -7.88 10.73 -22.48
N HIS A 65 -7.13 10.93 -21.39
CA HIS A 65 -6.27 12.09 -21.26
C HIS A 65 -5.16 12.06 -22.35
N PRO A 66 -5.08 13.06 -23.24
CA PRO A 66 -4.28 12.98 -24.46
C PRO A 66 -2.78 12.79 -24.20
N ALA A 67 -2.24 13.41 -23.14
CA ALA A 67 -0.84 13.25 -22.78
C ALA A 67 -0.50 11.83 -22.28
N ILE A 68 -1.43 11.16 -21.60
CA ILE A 68 -1.21 9.79 -21.07
C ILE A 68 -1.29 8.81 -22.23
N ASP A 69 -2.33 8.93 -23.08
CA ASP A 69 -2.49 8.12 -24.28
C ASP A 69 -1.27 8.20 -25.21
N ALA A 70 -0.74 9.41 -25.42
CA ALA A 70 0.45 9.63 -26.25
C ALA A 70 1.70 8.97 -25.65
N ALA A 71 1.95 9.16 -24.35
CA ALA A 71 3.10 8.58 -23.67
C ALA A 71 3.10 7.04 -23.71
N VAL A 72 1.93 6.41 -23.54
CA VAL A 72 1.79 4.96 -23.65
C VAL A 72 2.11 4.48 -25.08
N ARG A 73 1.55 5.14 -26.10
CA ARG A 73 1.80 4.77 -27.51
C ARG A 73 3.27 4.91 -27.89
N GLU A 74 3.89 6.03 -27.52
CA GLU A 74 5.32 6.27 -27.77
C GLU A 74 6.20 5.21 -27.09
N GLN A 75 5.87 4.81 -25.85
CA GLN A 75 6.62 3.77 -25.17
C GLN A 75 6.48 2.40 -25.85
N LEU A 76 5.29 2.08 -26.41
CA LEU A 76 5.06 0.83 -27.15
C LEU A 76 5.89 0.74 -28.44
N ASP A 77 6.18 1.87 -29.09
CA ASP A 77 7.07 1.92 -30.27
C ASP A 77 8.54 1.60 -29.90
N ARG A 78 8.90 1.67 -28.62
CA ARG A 78 10.25 1.37 -28.10
C ARG A 78 10.34 -0.02 -27.49
N VAL A 79 9.61 -0.25 -26.41
CA VAL A 79 9.56 -1.54 -25.69
C VAL A 79 8.31 -1.59 -24.82
N ALA A 80 7.48 -2.61 -25.04
CA ALA A 80 6.27 -2.82 -24.24
C ALA A 80 6.58 -3.35 -22.83
N HIS A 81 7.60 -4.20 -22.68
CA HIS A 81 7.96 -4.81 -21.41
C HIS A 81 9.42 -5.28 -21.36
N VAL A 82 10.06 -5.07 -20.21
CA VAL A 82 11.30 -5.73 -19.79
C VAL A 82 11.22 -5.98 -18.28
N THR A 83 11.81 -7.08 -17.81
CA THR A 83 11.79 -7.41 -16.39
C THR A 83 12.67 -6.47 -15.57
N THR A 84 12.29 -6.25 -14.31
CA THR A 84 13.12 -5.56 -13.30
C THR A 84 14.12 -6.51 -12.59
N LEU A 85 14.18 -7.78 -13.02
CA LEU A 85 15.14 -8.77 -12.53
C LEU A 85 16.53 -8.52 -13.14
N GLY A 86 17.26 -7.55 -12.57
CA GLY A 86 18.62 -7.18 -13.01
C GLY A 86 18.67 -6.31 -14.27
N MET A 87 17.52 -5.86 -14.76
CA MET A 87 17.35 -4.92 -15.88
C MET A 87 16.32 -3.87 -15.48
N VAL A 88 16.19 -2.78 -16.24
CA VAL A 88 15.15 -1.77 -16.00
C VAL A 88 14.91 -0.94 -17.26
N ALA A 89 13.65 -0.61 -17.55
CA ALA A 89 13.31 0.32 -18.62
C ALA A 89 13.57 1.77 -18.17
N ALA A 90 14.03 2.64 -19.08
CA ALA A 90 14.29 4.05 -18.77
C ALA A 90 13.12 4.77 -18.07
N PRO A 91 11.84 4.60 -18.48
CA PRO A 91 10.72 5.22 -17.77
C PRO A 91 10.59 4.81 -16.30
N ALA A 92 10.94 3.58 -15.95
CA ALA A 92 10.88 3.12 -14.55
C ALA A 92 11.96 3.80 -13.68
N VAL A 93 13.15 4.06 -14.25
CA VAL A 93 14.21 4.83 -13.56
C VAL A 93 13.77 6.28 -13.34
N GLU A 94 13.22 6.91 -14.37
CA GLU A 94 12.71 8.29 -14.30
C GLU A 94 11.56 8.42 -13.30
N LEU A 95 10.62 7.47 -13.32
CA LEU A 95 9.52 7.40 -12.37
C LEU A 95 10.03 7.20 -10.94
N SER A 96 11.00 6.30 -10.72
CA SER A 96 11.58 6.05 -9.40
C SER A 96 12.17 7.32 -8.80
N ARG A 97 12.93 8.10 -9.60
CA ARG A 97 13.49 9.39 -9.17
C ARG A 97 12.38 10.38 -8.80
N ARG A 98 11.36 10.52 -9.65
CA ARG A 98 10.25 11.45 -9.42
C ARG A 98 9.42 11.08 -8.18
N LEU A 99 9.21 9.79 -7.94
CA LEU A 99 8.54 9.32 -6.73
C LEU A 99 9.37 9.66 -5.49
N ALA A 100 10.68 9.42 -5.51
CA ALA A 100 11.57 9.78 -4.41
C ALA A 100 11.61 11.29 -4.12
N GLU A 101 11.47 12.14 -5.15
CA GLU A 101 11.40 13.61 -4.99
C GLU A 101 10.08 14.10 -4.39
N LEU A 102 8.99 13.35 -4.58
CA LEU A 102 7.67 13.69 -4.07
C LEU A 102 7.39 13.08 -2.70
N ALA A 103 7.99 11.93 -2.40
CA ALA A 103 7.73 11.20 -1.18
C ALA A 103 8.26 11.94 0.06
N PRO A 104 7.59 11.82 1.21
CA PRO A 104 8.03 12.50 2.43
C PRO A 104 9.28 11.86 3.03
N GLY A 105 10.07 12.68 3.73
CA GLY A 105 11.17 12.22 4.57
C GLY A 105 12.28 11.53 3.78
N ASP A 106 12.61 10.30 4.17
CA ASP A 106 13.70 9.49 3.62
C ASP A 106 13.22 8.38 2.66
N LEU A 107 11.96 8.43 2.22
CA LEU A 107 11.40 7.48 1.25
C LEU A 107 11.98 7.73 -0.15
N ASN A 108 13.13 7.13 -0.43
CA ASN A 108 13.95 7.39 -1.62
C ASN A 108 14.09 6.19 -2.59
N HIS A 109 13.34 5.12 -2.35
CA HIS A 109 13.37 3.89 -3.14
C HIS A 109 11.97 3.46 -3.56
N ALA A 110 11.83 3.01 -4.81
CA ALA A 110 10.58 2.49 -5.36
C ALA A 110 10.72 0.99 -5.68
N PHE A 111 9.74 0.21 -5.22
CA PHE A 111 9.50 -1.16 -5.67
C PHE A 111 8.18 -1.20 -6.40
N TYR A 112 8.15 -1.81 -7.58
CA TYR A 112 6.96 -1.85 -8.44
C TYR A 112 6.19 -3.16 -8.28
N ALA A 113 4.86 -3.05 -8.17
CA ALA A 113 3.90 -4.14 -8.17
C ALA A 113 2.82 -3.90 -9.23
N SER A 114 2.04 -4.92 -9.57
CA SER A 114 0.97 -4.84 -10.58
C SER A 114 -0.26 -4.08 -10.12
N ASP A 115 -0.52 -4.07 -8.82
CA ASP A 115 -1.72 -3.55 -8.19
C ASP A 115 -1.46 -3.24 -6.71
N GLY A 116 -2.46 -2.64 -6.06
CA GLY A 116 -2.39 -2.26 -4.65
C GLY A 116 -2.21 -3.43 -3.69
N ALA A 117 -2.91 -4.55 -3.91
CA ALA A 117 -2.83 -5.72 -3.05
C ALA A 117 -1.41 -6.32 -3.08
N ALA A 118 -0.83 -6.45 -4.28
CA ALA A 118 0.53 -6.91 -4.47
C ALA A 118 1.58 -5.93 -3.90
N ALA A 119 1.31 -4.61 -3.92
CA ALA A 119 2.17 -3.63 -3.26
C ALA A 119 2.16 -3.80 -1.72
N VAL A 120 0.99 -4.03 -1.13
CA VAL A 120 0.87 -4.32 0.31
C VAL A 120 1.57 -5.64 0.65
N GLU A 121 1.37 -6.71 -0.11
CA GLU A 121 2.08 -7.99 0.07
C GLU A 121 3.60 -7.80 0.06
N ALA A 122 4.12 -7.01 -0.89
CA ALA A 122 5.54 -6.66 -0.95
C ALA A 122 5.98 -5.90 0.32
N ALA A 123 5.22 -4.90 0.76
CA ALA A 123 5.50 -4.12 1.96
C ALA A 123 5.50 -4.97 3.24
N LEU A 124 4.54 -5.89 3.39
CA LEU A 124 4.47 -6.84 4.50
C LEU A 124 5.75 -7.71 4.54
N LYS A 125 6.12 -8.30 3.40
CA LYS A 125 7.32 -9.12 3.28
C LYS A 125 8.60 -8.34 3.57
N MET A 126 8.71 -7.11 3.07
CA MET A 126 9.85 -6.23 3.37
C MET A 126 9.95 -5.91 4.86
N ALA A 127 8.83 -5.60 5.52
CA ALA A 127 8.80 -5.34 6.95
C ALA A 127 9.21 -6.58 7.77
N PHE A 128 8.67 -7.75 7.44
CA PHE A 128 9.07 -9.01 8.09
C PHE A 128 10.55 -9.31 7.87
N GLN A 129 11.02 -9.22 6.62
CA GLN A 129 12.40 -9.49 6.25
C GLN A 129 13.37 -8.53 6.93
N TYR A 130 13.01 -7.24 7.06
CA TYR A 130 13.79 -6.24 7.78
C TYR A 130 14.12 -6.72 9.19
N TRP A 131 13.12 -7.16 9.96
CA TRP A 131 13.35 -7.63 11.33
C TRP A 131 14.16 -8.93 11.41
N ARG A 132 14.09 -9.78 10.38
CA ARG A 132 14.91 -11.00 10.29
C ARG A 132 16.37 -10.71 9.97
N GLN A 133 16.66 -9.56 9.38
CA GLN A 133 17.98 -9.25 8.83
C GLN A 133 18.66 -8.05 9.51
N CYS A 134 17.92 -7.23 10.24
CA CYS A 134 18.48 -6.11 10.99
C CYS A 134 19.33 -6.62 12.15
N LYS A 135 20.58 -6.16 12.23
CA LYS A 135 21.47 -6.41 13.37
C LYS A 135 21.13 -5.40 14.46
N ALA A 136 20.91 -5.84 15.69
CA ALA A 136 20.67 -4.94 16.81
C ALA A 136 21.93 -4.10 17.08
N THR A 137 21.79 -2.78 17.08
CA THR A 137 22.83 -1.83 17.50
C THR A 137 22.88 -1.80 19.03
N THR A 138 23.92 -2.35 19.65
CA THR A 138 24.21 -2.09 21.06
C THR A 138 25.32 -1.05 21.18
N GLY A 139 25.03 0.04 21.90
CA GLY A 139 26.00 1.08 22.21
C GLY A 139 27.05 0.61 23.21
N VAL A 140 28.32 0.86 22.91
CA VAL A 140 29.39 1.04 23.90
C VAL A 140 30.31 2.14 23.36
N ALA A 141 30.50 3.20 24.16
CA ALA A 141 31.50 4.24 23.95
C ALA A 141 32.88 3.76 24.45
N GLY A 142 33.96 4.19 23.78
CA GLY A 142 35.38 3.91 24.10
C GLY A 142 35.99 2.89 23.15
N ASP A 143 37.09 3.11 22.42
CA ASP A 143 38.24 3.98 22.65
C ASP A 143 38.85 4.34 21.28
N ASP A 144 39.15 5.62 21.06
CA ASP A 144 39.80 6.14 19.85
C ASP A 144 41.31 6.11 20.06
N GLN A 145 42.00 5.20 19.39
CA GLN A 145 43.47 5.22 19.23
C GLN A 145 43.75 5.05 17.73
N ARG A 146 44.06 6.18 17.07
CA ARG A 146 44.56 6.24 15.70
C ARG A 146 46.08 5.99 15.68
N GLU A 147 46.54 5.22 14.71
CA GLU A 147 47.90 5.33 14.16
C GLU A 147 47.85 5.55 12.63
N PRO A 148 48.83 6.25 12.03
CA PRO A 148 48.74 6.77 10.66
C PRO A 148 49.17 5.75 9.58
N PRO A 149 48.89 6.00 8.29
CA PRO A 149 48.97 4.96 7.27
C PRO A 149 50.38 4.78 6.70
N GLY A 150 50.83 3.52 6.64
CA GLY A 150 51.95 3.05 5.81
C GLY A 150 51.45 2.56 4.45
N ASN A 151 52.18 2.91 3.39
CA ASN A 151 51.79 2.78 2.00
C ASN A 151 52.32 1.46 1.38
N SER A 152 51.45 0.55 0.92
CA SER A 152 51.78 -0.40 -0.17
C SER A 152 50.56 -1.17 -0.72
N GLN A 153 50.30 -0.94 -2.01
CA GLN A 153 49.85 -1.87 -3.07
C GLN A 153 48.57 -2.71 -2.90
N SER A 154 47.60 -2.40 -3.78
CA SER A 154 46.74 -3.31 -4.57
C SER A 154 46.41 -4.69 -3.99
N SER A 155 45.20 -4.83 -3.43
CA SER A 155 44.35 -6.00 -3.65
C SER A 155 42.89 -5.61 -3.37
N ALA A 156 41.96 -6.13 -4.17
CA ALA A 156 40.53 -5.92 -3.96
C ALA A 156 40.12 -6.43 -2.57
N ALA A 157 39.62 -5.54 -1.71
CA ALA A 157 39.20 -5.91 -0.37
C ALA A 157 37.94 -6.80 -0.44
N PRO A 158 37.92 -7.99 0.19
CA PRO A 158 36.68 -8.73 0.36
C PRO A 158 35.81 -7.97 1.36
N LEU A 159 34.53 -7.86 1.04
CA LEU A 159 33.48 -7.34 1.92
C LEU A 159 33.27 -8.35 3.08
N GLY A 160 34.20 -8.44 4.02
CA GLY A 160 34.17 -9.48 5.05
C GLY A 160 35.20 -9.29 6.16
N ALA A 161 34.73 -8.72 7.27
CA ALA A 161 35.24 -8.67 8.66
C ALA A 161 35.21 -7.21 9.16
N ALA A 162 34.48 -6.84 10.22
CA ALA A 162 34.45 -7.47 11.52
C ALA A 162 33.02 -7.62 12.08
N LEU A 163 32.58 -8.87 12.26
CA LEU A 163 31.44 -9.20 13.10
C LEU A 163 31.96 -9.30 14.55
N ARG A 164 31.78 -8.22 15.32
CA ARG A 164 31.91 -8.30 16.79
C ARG A 164 30.76 -9.16 17.33
N SER A 165 31.07 -10.01 18.30
CA SER A 165 30.19 -11.04 18.89
C SER A 165 28.93 -10.46 19.57
N VAL A 166 27.77 -11.12 19.39
CA VAL A 166 26.44 -10.68 19.84
C VAL A 166 25.70 -11.79 20.61
N PRO A 167 25.04 -11.47 21.76
CA PRO A 167 23.93 -12.26 22.31
C PRO A 167 22.53 -11.65 22.05
N SER A 168 21.57 -12.53 21.68
CA SER A 168 20.08 -12.48 21.52
C SER A 168 19.39 -11.41 20.64
N HIS A 169 18.92 -11.81 19.45
CA HIS A 169 18.07 -11.08 18.48
C HIS A 169 16.56 -11.10 18.82
N PRO A 170 15.72 -10.16 18.32
CA PRO A 170 14.26 -10.30 18.35
C PRO A 170 13.78 -11.19 17.19
N GLU A 171 13.96 -12.50 17.31
CA GLU A 171 13.45 -13.50 16.34
C GLU A 171 11.90 -13.58 16.28
N TYR A 172 11.19 -12.67 16.95
CA TYR A 172 9.77 -12.80 17.32
C TYR A 172 8.82 -11.80 16.65
N LYS A 173 9.30 -10.79 15.92
CA LYS A 173 8.41 -9.85 15.18
C LYS A 173 7.82 -10.51 13.93
N THR A 174 6.73 -11.25 14.10
CA THR A 174 6.10 -12.06 13.06
C THR A 174 4.67 -11.64 12.73
N LYS A 175 4.08 -10.77 13.55
CA LYS A 175 2.70 -10.32 13.41
C LYS A 175 2.63 -8.91 12.83
N TYR A 176 1.45 -8.54 12.38
CA TYR A 176 1.12 -7.18 11.97
C TYR A 176 0.04 -6.61 12.87
N LEU A 177 -0.02 -5.30 12.97
CA LEU A 177 -1.11 -4.57 13.61
C LEU A 177 -1.91 -3.85 12.53
N ALA A 178 -3.22 -4.07 12.47
CA ALA A 178 -4.09 -3.43 11.52
C ALA A 178 -5.46 -3.10 12.11
N TYR A 179 -6.16 -2.16 11.47
CA TYR A 179 -7.43 -1.64 11.94
C TYR A 179 -8.62 -2.51 11.48
N GLY A 180 -9.70 -2.51 12.26
CA GLY A 180 -10.99 -3.05 11.88
C GLY A 180 -11.59 -2.26 10.72
N GLY A 181 -12.34 -2.92 9.84
CA GLY A 181 -12.91 -2.27 8.66
C GLY A 181 -11.92 -1.76 7.61
N ALA A 182 -10.60 -1.90 7.83
CA ALA A 182 -9.59 -1.47 6.85
C ALA A 182 -9.65 -2.30 5.58
N TYR A 183 -9.19 -1.76 4.46
CA TYR A 183 -9.08 -2.48 3.19
C TYR A 183 -7.73 -2.25 2.55
N HIS A 184 -7.02 -3.36 2.31
CA HIS A 184 -5.68 -3.35 1.74
C HIS A 184 -5.56 -4.24 0.49
N GLY A 185 -6.68 -4.81 0.01
CA GLY A 185 -6.76 -5.69 -1.16
C GLY A 185 -7.08 -7.16 -0.85
N ASP A 186 -7.23 -7.97 -1.90
CA ASP A 186 -7.84 -9.31 -1.82
C ASP A 186 -6.88 -10.51 -1.99
N THR A 187 -5.57 -10.26 -2.01
CA THR A 187 -4.56 -11.33 -1.85
C THR A 187 -4.47 -11.78 -0.39
N LEU A 188 -3.95 -12.98 -0.11
CA LEU A 188 -4.00 -13.56 1.25
C LEU A 188 -3.39 -12.66 2.34
N GLY A 189 -2.22 -12.07 2.11
CA GLY A 189 -1.56 -11.18 3.06
C GLY A 189 -2.29 -9.84 3.20
N SER A 190 -2.72 -9.25 2.08
CA SER A 190 -3.48 -8.00 2.11
C SER A 190 -4.86 -8.15 2.77
N THR A 191 -5.54 -9.28 2.54
CA THR A 191 -6.81 -9.62 3.20
C THR A 191 -6.62 -9.87 4.69
N ALA A 192 -5.49 -10.48 5.09
CA ALA A 192 -5.19 -10.72 6.50
C ALA A 192 -5.05 -9.41 7.28
N VAL A 193 -4.38 -8.40 6.71
CA VAL A 193 -4.29 -7.07 7.33
C VAL A 193 -5.52 -6.19 7.07
N GLY A 194 -6.38 -6.56 6.12
CA GLY A 194 -7.71 -5.97 5.94
C GLY A 194 -8.69 -6.40 7.07
N GLY A 195 -9.76 -5.64 7.25
CA GLY A 195 -10.72 -5.78 8.35
C GLY A 195 -12.19 -5.71 7.97
N VAL A 196 -12.52 -5.70 6.67
CA VAL A 196 -13.90 -5.78 6.19
C VAL A 196 -14.42 -7.21 6.35
N ALA A 197 -15.40 -7.41 7.24
CA ALA A 197 -15.88 -8.73 7.64
C ALA A 197 -16.35 -9.60 6.46
N ALA A 198 -17.03 -8.99 5.47
CA ALA A 198 -17.52 -9.68 4.28
C ALA A 198 -16.39 -10.34 3.45
N PHE A 199 -15.22 -9.71 3.41
CA PHE A 199 -14.07 -10.20 2.64
C PHE A 199 -13.18 -11.14 3.48
N HIS A 200 -13.22 -10.99 4.81
CA HIS A 200 -12.35 -11.74 5.72
C HIS A 200 -12.94 -13.09 6.17
N ALA A 201 -14.24 -13.15 6.47
CA ALA A 201 -14.82 -14.27 7.22
C ALA A 201 -14.72 -15.62 6.49
N MET A 202 -14.91 -15.62 5.17
CA MET A 202 -14.86 -16.84 4.35
C MET A 202 -13.44 -17.42 4.26
N PHE A 203 -12.42 -16.55 4.24
CA PHE A 203 -11.03 -16.95 4.02
C PHE A 203 -10.22 -17.06 5.31
N ALA A 204 -10.81 -16.80 6.48
CA ALA A 204 -10.13 -16.76 7.77
C ALA A 204 -9.16 -17.94 8.04
N PRO A 205 -9.46 -19.20 7.67
CA PRO A 205 -8.52 -20.32 7.86
C PRO A 205 -7.21 -20.22 7.06
N LEU A 206 -7.13 -19.36 6.04
CA LEU A 206 -5.96 -19.17 5.18
C LEU A 206 -5.11 -17.95 5.55
N LEU A 207 -5.63 -17.08 6.43
CA LEU A 207 -5.02 -15.79 6.74
C LEU A 207 -3.98 -15.91 7.85
N CYS A 208 -2.93 -15.09 7.78
CA CYS A 208 -1.96 -14.99 8.87
C CYS A 208 -2.57 -14.30 10.10
N ASP A 209 -1.98 -14.56 11.27
CA ASP A 209 -2.43 -13.94 12.52
C ASP A 209 -2.07 -12.44 12.56
N VAL A 210 -3.07 -11.61 12.84
CA VAL A 210 -2.98 -10.14 12.85
C VAL A 210 -3.57 -9.60 14.15
N VAL A 211 -2.84 -8.68 14.78
CA VAL A 211 -3.33 -7.91 15.92
C VAL A 211 -4.33 -6.88 15.40
N ARG A 212 -5.57 -6.92 15.92
CA ARG A 212 -6.66 -6.04 15.48
C ARG A 212 -6.87 -4.90 16.46
N LEU A 213 -6.98 -3.68 15.94
CA LEU A 213 -7.43 -2.49 16.66
C LEU A 213 -8.72 -1.96 16.04
N GLU A 214 -9.58 -1.30 16.82
CA GLU A 214 -10.77 -0.62 16.27
C GLU A 214 -10.36 0.54 15.34
N ALA A 215 -11.12 0.77 14.27
CA ALA A 215 -10.86 1.87 13.34
C ALA A 215 -10.88 3.24 14.06
N PRO A 216 -9.90 4.12 13.82
CA PRO A 216 -9.92 5.49 14.32
C PRO A 216 -11.01 6.29 13.61
N ASP A 217 -12.10 6.55 14.32
CA ASP A 217 -13.21 7.38 13.85
C ASP A 217 -13.27 8.69 14.65
N ARG A 218 -13.22 9.82 13.94
CA ARG A 218 -13.34 11.16 14.53
C ARG A 218 -14.64 11.40 15.32
N ARG A 219 -15.66 10.56 15.12
CA ARG A 219 -16.96 10.61 15.80
C ARG A 219 -16.95 9.84 17.11
N VAL A 220 -15.85 9.16 17.45
CA VAL A 220 -15.71 8.32 18.64
C VAL A 220 -14.62 8.90 19.55
N PRO A 221 -14.90 9.07 20.86
CA PRO A 221 -16.19 8.89 21.52
C PRO A 221 -17.26 9.89 21.07
N ALA A 222 -18.53 9.49 21.14
CA ALA A 222 -19.64 10.35 20.70
C ALA A 222 -19.68 11.67 21.50
N GLY A 223 -19.72 12.80 20.79
CA GLY A 223 -19.74 14.13 21.39
C GLY A 223 -18.38 14.64 21.90
N ALA A 224 -17.32 13.85 21.76
CA ALA A 224 -15.97 14.27 22.14
C ALA A 224 -15.45 15.38 21.21
N ALA A 225 -14.65 16.29 21.76
CA ALA A 225 -13.90 17.24 20.94
C ALA A 225 -12.85 16.50 20.08
N PRO A 226 -12.41 17.05 18.94
CA PRO A 226 -11.44 16.38 18.07
C PRO A 226 -10.15 15.93 18.78
N ALA A 227 -9.62 16.75 19.69
CA ALA A 227 -8.42 16.42 20.47
C ALA A 227 -8.66 15.25 21.45
N GLU A 228 -9.85 15.16 22.03
CA GLU A 228 -10.24 14.07 22.93
C GLU A 228 -10.41 12.75 22.15
N SER A 229 -11.01 12.81 20.96
CA SER A 229 -11.09 11.67 20.05
C SER A 229 -9.69 11.18 19.64
N THR A 230 -8.79 12.09 19.27
CA THR A 230 -7.39 11.75 18.96
C THR A 230 -6.70 11.09 20.15
N ALA A 231 -6.81 11.67 21.35
CA ALA A 231 -6.20 11.12 22.56
C ALA A 231 -6.76 9.73 22.91
N TYR A 232 -8.07 9.54 22.76
CA TYR A 232 -8.74 8.26 22.98
C TYR A 232 -8.16 7.16 22.08
N HIS A 233 -8.12 7.40 20.76
CA HIS A 233 -7.64 6.41 19.80
C HIS A 233 -6.13 6.16 19.92
N LEU A 234 -5.33 7.19 20.23
CA LEU A 234 -3.90 7.02 20.47
C LEU A 234 -3.62 6.24 21.76
N GLY A 235 -4.41 6.47 22.82
CA GLY A 235 -4.31 5.68 24.05
C GLY A 235 -4.57 4.20 23.80
N LYS A 236 -5.57 3.86 22.97
CA LYS A 236 -5.86 2.48 22.57
C LYS A 236 -4.74 1.85 21.73
N LEU A 237 -4.16 2.61 20.82
CA LEU A 237 -2.99 2.15 20.07
C LEU A 237 -1.79 1.91 21.00
N GLU A 238 -1.51 2.84 21.91
CA GLU A 238 -0.41 2.71 22.85
C GLU A 238 -0.57 1.53 23.81
N GLU A 239 -1.79 1.26 24.31
CA GLU A 239 -2.10 0.04 25.10
C GLU A 239 -1.66 -1.24 24.36
N VAL A 240 -1.98 -1.34 23.07
CA VAL A 240 -1.62 -2.52 22.24
C VAL A 240 -0.11 -2.58 21.98
N LEU A 241 0.51 -1.45 21.63
CA LEU A 241 1.94 -1.40 21.35
C LEU A 241 2.75 -1.71 22.62
N ALA A 242 2.42 -1.11 23.77
CA ALA A 242 3.09 -1.40 25.03
C ALA A 242 3.03 -2.88 25.41
N ALA A 243 1.89 -3.55 25.14
CA ALA A 243 1.73 -4.97 25.44
C ALA A 243 2.39 -5.92 24.42
N ARG A 244 2.42 -5.54 23.14
CA ARG A 244 2.68 -6.49 22.03
C ARG A 244 3.73 -6.04 21.02
N HIS A 245 4.39 -4.89 21.18
CA HIS A 245 5.34 -4.39 20.18
C HIS A 245 6.46 -5.38 19.84
N ALA A 246 6.91 -6.21 20.79
CA ALA A 246 7.97 -7.20 20.56
C ALA A 246 7.62 -8.29 19.51
N GLU A 247 6.33 -8.50 19.22
CA GLU A 247 5.86 -9.44 18.19
C GLU A 247 5.35 -8.76 16.91
N ILE A 248 5.21 -7.43 16.90
CA ILE A 248 4.66 -6.68 15.76
C ILE A 248 5.79 -6.18 14.86
N ALA A 249 5.79 -6.62 13.61
CA ALA A 249 6.71 -6.18 12.56
C ALA A 249 6.33 -4.79 12.03
N ALA A 250 5.07 -4.59 11.70
CA ALA A 250 4.55 -3.32 11.21
C ALA A 250 3.09 -3.07 11.63
N LEU A 251 2.75 -1.78 11.75
CA LEU A 251 1.39 -1.28 11.72
C LEU A 251 1.03 -0.90 10.27
N VAL A 252 -0.11 -1.37 9.78
CA VAL A 252 -0.65 -1.06 8.44
C VAL A 252 -1.85 -0.13 8.59
N ILE A 253 -1.86 0.97 7.83
CA ILE A 253 -2.87 2.02 7.98
C ILE A 253 -3.17 2.72 6.65
N GLU A 254 -4.44 2.84 6.30
CA GLU A 254 -4.91 3.81 5.31
C GLU A 254 -4.82 5.21 5.97
N PRO A 255 -3.96 6.13 5.51
CA PRO A 255 -3.77 7.39 6.21
C PRO A 255 -5.00 8.29 6.01
N LEU A 256 -5.38 9.02 7.06
CA LEU A 256 -6.47 10.01 7.08
C LEU A 256 -7.89 9.43 6.95
N VAL A 257 -8.12 8.48 6.06
CA VAL A 257 -9.45 7.93 5.76
C VAL A 257 -9.39 6.43 5.45
N GLN A 258 -10.25 5.64 6.08
CA GLN A 258 -10.52 4.28 5.64
C GLN A 258 -11.62 4.29 4.57
N GLY A 259 -11.24 4.06 3.32
CA GLY A 259 -12.11 4.26 2.16
C GLY A 259 -13.25 3.24 2.14
N ALA A 260 -12.90 1.95 2.07
CA ALA A 260 -13.86 0.86 1.96
C ALA A 260 -14.73 0.67 3.22
N ALA A 261 -14.29 1.21 4.36
CA ALA A 261 -15.08 1.26 5.59
C ALA A 261 -16.26 2.25 5.52
N GLY A 262 -16.41 2.98 4.41
CA GLY A 262 -17.42 4.03 4.24
C GLY A 262 -16.86 5.43 4.51
N MET A 263 -15.65 5.71 4.03
CA MET A 263 -14.96 7.00 4.19
C MET A 263 -14.84 7.43 5.66
N VAL A 264 -14.40 6.51 6.52
CA VAL A 264 -14.24 6.76 7.96
C VAL A 264 -13.01 7.63 8.17
N MET A 265 -13.24 8.89 8.58
CA MET A 265 -12.19 9.89 8.76
C MET A 265 -11.54 9.75 10.14
N GLN A 266 -10.21 9.77 10.14
CA GLN A 266 -9.40 9.85 11.35
C GLN A 266 -9.52 11.23 12.01
N PRO A 267 -9.41 11.33 13.35
CA PRO A 267 -9.40 12.63 13.99
C PRO A 267 -8.09 13.38 13.70
N PRO A 268 -8.11 14.73 13.63
CA PRO A 268 -6.93 15.53 13.34
C PRO A 268 -5.75 15.24 14.27
N GLY A 269 -4.54 15.14 13.71
CA GLY A 269 -3.32 14.85 14.46
C GLY A 269 -3.09 13.37 14.78
N TYR A 270 -4.06 12.49 14.52
CA TYR A 270 -3.92 11.06 14.78
C TYR A 270 -2.71 10.43 14.09
N LEU A 271 -2.53 10.64 12.78
CA LEU A 271 -1.39 10.08 12.03
C LEU A 271 -0.03 10.47 12.58
N ARG A 272 0.11 11.71 13.06
CA ARG A 272 1.35 12.16 13.71
C ARG A 272 1.60 11.33 14.98
N GLY A 273 0.59 11.17 15.82
CA GLY A 273 0.69 10.32 17.01
C GLY A 273 0.97 8.85 16.70
N VAL A 274 0.39 8.29 15.62
CA VAL A 274 0.70 6.93 15.16
C VAL A 274 2.18 6.80 14.80
N ARG A 275 2.73 7.77 14.04
CA ARG A 275 4.16 7.78 13.68
C ARG A 275 5.05 7.86 14.92
N GLU A 276 4.74 8.74 15.87
CA GLU A 276 5.49 8.90 17.12
C GLU A 276 5.47 7.62 17.98
N LEU A 277 4.30 6.97 18.09
CA LEU A 277 4.17 5.72 18.85
C LEU A 277 4.89 4.56 18.16
N THR A 278 4.72 4.38 16.86
CA THR A 278 5.40 3.31 16.11
C THR A 278 6.93 3.45 16.18
N GLU A 279 7.45 4.68 16.15
CA GLU A 279 8.88 4.94 16.38
C GLU A 279 9.29 4.58 17.82
N ARG A 280 8.58 5.08 18.84
CA ARG A 280 8.85 4.80 20.26
C ARG A 280 8.92 3.31 20.58
N TYR A 281 8.02 2.52 20.02
CA TYR A 281 7.92 1.08 20.29
C TYR A 281 8.71 0.20 19.31
N GLY A 282 9.44 0.80 18.36
CA GLY A 282 10.23 0.06 17.36
C GLY A 282 9.35 -0.83 16.48
N VAL A 283 8.28 -0.28 15.93
CA VAL A 283 7.35 -0.93 14.98
C VAL A 283 7.39 -0.16 13.66
N LEU A 284 7.52 -0.85 12.53
CA LEU A 284 7.47 -0.18 11.22
C LEU A 284 6.05 0.33 10.95
N MET A 285 5.92 1.37 10.14
CA MET A 285 4.62 1.89 9.72
C MET A 285 4.51 1.77 8.20
N ILE A 286 3.47 1.11 7.73
CA ILE A 286 3.10 1.00 6.32
C ILE A 286 1.88 1.90 6.11
N ALA A 287 2.09 3.03 5.45
CA ALA A 287 1.01 3.91 5.02
C ALA A 287 0.48 3.41 3.66
N ASP A 288 -0.74 2.89 3.66
CA ASP A 288 -1.42 2.47 2.44
C ASP A 288 -2.07 3.68 1.75
N GLU A 289 -1.32 4.28 0.83
CA GLU A 289 -1.76 5.44 0.05
C GLU A 289 -2.38 5.08 -1.30
N ILE A 290 -2.88 3.85 -1.49
CA ILE A 290 -3.52 3.43 -2.74
C ILE A 290 -4.68 4.38 -3.12
N VAL A 291 -5.44 4.84 -2.13
CA VAL A 291 -6.57 5.75 -2.33
C VAL A 291 -6.17 7.21 -2.13
N THR A 292 -5.37 7.51 -1.10
CA THR A 292 -5.11 8.89 -0.68
C THR A 292 -4.02 9.58 -1.47
N GLY A 293 -3.11 8.81 -2.06
CA GLY A 293 -1.96 9.34 -2.78
C GLY A 293 -2.34 10.18 -4.00
N PHE A 294 -1.37 10.93 -4.49
CA PHE A 294 -1.47 11.72 -5.73
C PHE A 294 -2.65 12.71 -5.77
N GLY A 295 -2.90 13.42 -4.67
CA GLY A 295 -3.81 14.57 -4.66
C GLY A 295 -5.26 14.27 -4.27
N ARG A 296 -5.64 13.01 -4.02
CA ARG A 296 -7.05 12.66 -3.74
C ARG A 296 -7.61 13.37 -2.51
N THR A 297 -6.76 13.58 -1.51
CA THR A 297 -7.12 14.25 -0.25
C THR A 297 -6.86 15.77 -0.26
N GLY A 298 -6.41 16.31 -1.40
CA GLY A 298 -6.03 17.72 -1.56
C GLY A 298 -4.58 18.04 -1.17
N ALA A 299 -3.75 17.02 -0.91
CA ALA A 299 -2.32 17.12 -0.62
C ALA A 299 -1.50 16.25 -1.58
#